data_AF-B4WZT5-F1
#
_entry.id   AF-B4WZT5-F1
#
_cell.length_a   1.000
_cell.length_b   1.000
_cell.length_c   1.000
_cell.angle_alpha   90.00
_cell.angle_beta   90.00
_cell.angle_gamma   90.00
#
_symmetry.space_group_name_H-M   'P 1'
#
loop_
_entity.id
_entity.type
_entity.pdbx_description
1 polymer ?
#
loop_
_entity_poly.entity_id
_entity_poly.type
_entity_poly.pdbx_seq_one_letter_code
_entity_poly.pdbx_strand_id
1 'polypeptide(L)' 'MSADDLGHIATLVRAAKRFPSHRRCLLGRALRIAQQALSCNAENHLAIRWLGVIWWQLGERRRGRALLYAAEVKALRGVS' A
#
# COMPACT_ATOMS: atom_id res chain seq x y z
N MET A 1 -1.38 -9.65 -8.04
CA MET A 1 -2.34 -8.65 -7.56
C MET A 1 -3.11 -8.17 -8.76
N SER A 2 -4.43 -8.26 -8.71
CA SER A 2 -5.28 -7.89 -9.85
C SER A 2 -5.44 -6.37 -9.94
N ALA A 3 -5.97 -5.88 -11.06
CA ALA A 3 -6.41 -4.49 -11.19
C ALA A 3 -7.47 -4.13 -10.13
N ASP A 4 -8.30 -5.11 -9.75
CA ASP A 4 -9.35 -4.96 -8.74
C ASP A 4 -8.78 -4.73 -7.34
N ASP A 5 -7.71 -5.46 -6.97
CA ASP A 5 -7.04 -5.29 -5.68
C ASP A 5 -6.46 -3.86 -5.53
N LEU A 6 -5.85 -3.34 -6.61
CA LEU A 6 -5.31 -1.97 -6.66
C LEU A 6 -6.41 -0.93 -6.49
N GLY A 7 -7.50 -1.08 -7.24
CA GLY A 7 -8.66 -0.20 -7.15
C GLY A 7 -9.31 -0.23 -5.76
N HIS A 8 -9.36 -1.40 -5.14
CA HIS A 8 -9.92 -1.59 -3.80
C HIS A 8 -9.06 -0.93 -2.72
N ILE A 9 -7.73 -1.13 -2.74
CA ILE A 9 -6.81 -0.44 -1.82
C ILE A 9 -6.94 1.08 -1.97
N ALA A 10 -6.93 1.60 -3.20
CA ALA A 10 -7.07 3.02 -3.46
C ALA A 10 -8.38 3.59 -2.89
N THR A 11 -9.48 2.84 -3.04
CA THR A 11 -10.80 3.21 -2.53
C THR A 11 -10.81 3.26 -1.01
N LEU A 12 -10.24 2.26 -0.33
CA LEU A 12 -10.12 2.22 1.13
C LEU A 12 -9.28 3.39 1.67
N VAL A 13 -8.15 3.69 1.02
CA VAL A 13 -7.26 4.80 1.42
C VAL A 13 -7.94 6.16 1.20
N ARG A 14 -8.71 6.34 0.12
CA ARG A 14 -9.52 7.57 -0.08
C ARG A 14 -10.62 7.68 0.97
N ALA A 15 -11.34 6.59 1.24
CA ALA A 15 -12.37 6.56 2.27
C ALA A 15 -11.80 6.89 3.66
N ALA A 16 -10.58 6.43 3.99
CA ALA A 16 -9.91 6.73 5.25
C ALA A 16 -9.61 8.22 5.45
N LYS A 17 -9.44 8.99 4.36
CA LYS A 17 -9.35 10.46 4.42
C LYS A 17 -10.71 11.12 4.64
N ARG A 18 -11.77 10.56 4.05
CA ARG A 18 -13.14 11.09 4.13
C ARG A 18 -13.83 10.80 5.46
N PHE A 19 -13.51 9.68 6.11
CA PHE A 19 -14.16 9.21 7.33
C PHE A 19 -13.14 8.99 8.47
N PRO A 20 -12.77 10.05 9.23
CA PRO A 20 -11.72 9.99 10.25
C PRO A 20 -12.01 8.96 11.35
N SER A 21 -13.26 8.82 11.77
CA SER A 21 -13.70 7.84 12.77
C SER A 21 -13.44 6.38 12.35
N HIS A 22 -13.41 6.11 11.05
CA HIS A 22 -13.17 4.77 10.49
C HIS A 22 -11.76 4.61 9.92
N ARG A 23 -10.92 5.64 10.00
CA ARG A 23 -9.60 5.70 9.36
C ARG A 23 -8.76 4.46 9.66
N ARG A 24 -8.65 4.08 10.94
CA ARG A 24 -7.82 2.95 11.38
C ARG A 24 -8.31 1.62 10.81
N CYS A 25 -9.63 1.41 10.79
CA CYS A 25 -10.25 0.21 10.21
C CYS A 25 -10.02 0.14 8.70
N LEU A 26 -10.25 1.24 7.98
CA LEU A 26 -10.10 1.32 6.52
C LEU A 26 -8.63 1.11 6.10
N LEU A 27 -7.68 1.74 6.79
CA LEU A 27 -6.26 1.54 6.54
C LEU A 27 -5.81 0.12 6.93
N GLY A 28 -6.39 -0.48 7.99
CA GLY A 28 -6.12 -1.87 8.36
C GLY A 28 -6.60 -2.87 7.30
N ARG A 29 -7.76 -2.63 6.67
CA ARG A 29 -8.22 -3.45 5.53
C ARG A 29 -7.30 -3.31 4.33
N ALA A 30 -6.93 -2.07 3.97
CA ALA A 30 -5.98 -1.80 2.89
C ALA A 30 -4.63 -2.48 3.14
N LEU A 31 -4.16 -2.47 4.39
CA LEU A 31 -2.92 -3.10 4.82
C LEU A 31 -2.94 -4.61 4.58
N ARG A 32 -4.03 -5.29 4.97
CA ARG A 32 -4.18 -6.74 4.77
C ARG A 32 -4.13 -7.13 3.29
N ILE A 33 -4.83 -6.39 2.42
CA ILE A 33 -4.84 -6.67 0.97
C ILE A 33 -3.41 -6.52 0.41
N ALA A 34 -2.71 -5.45 0.77
CA ALA A 34 -1.33 -5.23 0.31
C ALA A 34 -0.36 -6.32 0.84
N GLN A 35 -0.52 -6.77 2.10
CA GLN A 35 0.27 -7.86 2.67
C GLN A 35 -0.01 -9.21 2.00
N GLN A 36 -1.29 -9.50 1.71
CA GLN A 36 -1.68 -10.72 0.99
C GLN A 36 -1.11 -10.72 -0.44
N ALA A 37 -1.09 -9.57 -1.11
CA ALA A 37 -0.45 -9.46 -2.41
C ALA A 37 1.06 -9.75 -2.37
N LEU A 38 1.74 -9.38 -1.28
CA LEU A 38 3.15 -9.70 -1.06
C LEU A 38 3.40 -11.14 -0.65
N SER A 39 2.48 -11.78 0.08
CA SER A 39 2.61 -13.22 0.36
C SER A 39 2.51 -14.05 -0.92
N CYS A 40 1.75 -13.58 -1.91
CA CYS A 40 1.67 -14.23 -3.23
C CYS A 40 2.83 -13.85 -4.15
N ASN A 41 3.33 -12.62 -4.08
CA ASN A 41 4.46 -12.15 -4.87
C ASN A 41 5.25 -11.08 -4.10
N ALA A 42 6.38 -11.48 -3.51
CA ALA A 42 7.24 -10.61 -2.72
C ALA A 42 7.87 -9.45 -3.54
N GLU A 43 7.97 -9.61 -4.85
CA GLU A 43 8.54 -8.61 -5.78
C GLU A 43 7.49 -7.62 -6.32
N ASN A 44 6.23 -7.73 -5.89
CA ASN A 44 5.17 -6.86 -6.36
C ASN A 44 5.35 -5.40 -5.87
N HIS A 45 6.03 -4.61 -6.69
CA HIS A 45 6.35 -3.22 -6.41
C HIS A 45 5.12 -2.34 -6.14
N LEU A 46 3.95 -2.64 -6.73
CA LEU A 46 2.72 -1.90 -6.46
C LEU A 46 2.19 -2.17 -5.04
N ALA A 47 2.26 -3.41 -4.57
CA ALA A 47 1.87 -3.75 -3.19
C ALA A 47 2.81 -3.08 -2.18
N ILE A 48 4.12 -3.06 -2.46
CA ILE A 48 5.12 -2.36 -1.65
C ILE A 48 4.82 -0.85 -1.61
N ARG A 49 4.48 -0.24 -2.75
CA ARG A 49 4.10 1.17 -2.84
C ARG A 49 2.90 1.49 -1.95
N TRP A 50 1.86 0.66 -2.01
CA TRP A 50 0.66 0.85 -1.19
C TRP A 50 0.93 0.68 0.30
N LEU A 51 1.78 -0.28 0.70
CA LEU A 51 2.24 -0.34 2.09
C LEU A 51 2.90 0.98 2.52
N GLY A 52 3.76 1.56 1.68
CA GLY A 52 4.38 2.85 1.95
C GLY A 52 3.37 3.97 2.19
N VAL A 53 2.34 4.07 1.35
CA VAL A 53 1.24 5.04 1.51
C VAL A 53 0.47 4.80 2.80
N ILE A 54 0.12 3.54 3.11
CA ILE A 54 -0.67 3.19 4.29
C ILE A 54 0.10 3.51 5.57
N TRP A 55 1.38 3.13 5.66
CA TRP A 55 2.22 3.43 6.83
C TRP A 55 2.43 4.93 7.00
N TRP A 56 2.59 5.69 5.91
CA TRP A 56 2.61 7.15 5.99
C TRP A 56 1.31 7.70 6.58
N GLN A 57 0.14 7.20 6.15
CA GLN A 57 -1.14 7.62 6.69
C GLN A 57 -1.36 7.22 8.15
N LEU A 58 -0.74 6.15 8.62
CA LEU A 58 -0.79 5.73 10.03
C LEU A 58 0.13 6.55 10.94
N GLY A 59 0.96 7.43 10.38
CA GLY A 59 1.91 8.26 11.14
C GLY A 59 3.34 7.72 11.14
N GLU A 60 3.54 6.50 10.65
CA GLU A 60 4.85 5.83 10.54
C GLU A 60 5.65 6.34 9.34
N ARG A 61 5.96 7.64 9.31
CA ARG A 61 6.51 8.34 8.14
C ARG A 61 7.86 7.79 7.68
N ARG A 62 8.74 7.37 8.60
CA ARG A 62 10.04 6.77 8.25
C ARG A 62 9.85 5.46 7.49
N ARG A 63 9.00 4.58 8.02
CA ARG A 63 8.63 3.30 7.39
C ARG A 63 7.94 3.51 6.05
N GLY A 64 7.01 4.46 5.98
CA GLY A 64 6.33 4.84 4.75
C GLY A 64 7.31 5.23 3.63
N ARG A 65 8.28 6.11 3.93
CA ARG A 65 9.31 6.52 2.96
C ARG A 65 10.18 5.37 2.48
N ALA A 66 10.68 4.54 3.40
CA ALA A 66 11.53 3.41 3.04
C ALA A 66 10.84 2.47 2.04
N LEU A 67 9.55 2.20 2.27
CA LEU A 67 8.75 1.36 1.37
C LEU A 67 8.46 2.02 0.03
N LEU A 68 8.17 3.33 0.00
CA LEU A 68 7.98 4.06 -1.26
C LEU A 68 9.26 4.02 -2.12
N TYR A 69 10.41 4.25 -1.50
CA TYR A 69 11.70 4.14 -2.18
C TYR A 69 11.97 2.72 -2.68
N ALA A 70 11.74 1.70 -1.86
CA ALA A 70 11.91 0.30 -2.26
C ALA A 70 11.01 -0.10 -3.44
N ALA A 71 9.77 0.40 -3.47
CA ALA A 71 8.85 0.19 -4.58
C ALA A 71 9.35 0.83 -5.88
N GLU A 72 9.88 2.05 -5.80
CA GLU A 72 10.47 2.75 -6.96
C GLU A 72 11.68 2.00 -7.52
N VAL A 73 12.61 1.58 -6.66
CA VAL A 73 13.78 0.78 -7.08
C VAL A 73 13.36 -0.52 -7.77
N LYS A 74 12.35 -1.23 -7.24
CA LYS A 74 11.86 -2.47 -7.86
C LYS A 74 11.12 -2.23 -9.17
N ALA A 75 10.34 -1.15 -9.27
CA ALA A 75 9.67 -0.78 -10.51
C ALA A 75 10.68 -0.54 -11.64
N LEU A 76 11.79 0.14 -11.35
CA LEU A 76 12.86 0.39 -12.32
C LEU A 76 13.58 -0.90 -12.75
N ARG A 77 13.79 -1.86 -11.83
CA ARG A 77 14.43 -3.15 -12.13
C ARG A 77 13.57 -4.10 -12.95
N GLY A 78 12.25 -4.00 -12.85
CA GLY A 78 11.32 -4.85 -13.62
C GLY A 78 11.05 -4.38 -15.05
N VAL A 79 11.65 -3.25 -15.46
CA VAL A 79 11.52 -2.67 -16.82
C VAL A 79 12.77 -2.99 -17.68
N SER A 80 13.74 -3.74 -17.15
CA SER A 80 14.94 -4.21 -17.87
C SER A 80 14.75 -5.61 -18.44
#